data_AF-A0A9J6NYF4-F1
#
_entry.id   AF-A0A9J6NYF4-F1
#
_cell.length_a   1.000
_cell.length_b   1.000
_cell.length_c   1.000
_cell.angle_alpha   90.00
_cell.angle_beta   90.00
_cell.angle_gamma   90.00
#
_symmetry.space_group_name_H-M   'P 1'
#
loop_
_entity.id
_entity.type
_entity.pdbx_description
1 polymer ?
#
loop_
_entity_poly.entity_id
_entity_poly.type
_entity_poly.pdbx_seq_one_letter_code
_entity_poly.pdbx_strand_id
1 'polypeptide(L)'
;MNYELSSFLKKLLLYDLFAGLGIGLIVLILKGQYFFPFLIGLTIALVNLIFNAVSTCNTFKSQGRTRKLSIITKILRITVVAFLGVYTYRFGAGGVLAYIGGYTCQFIGLILYGINID
;
A
#
# COMPACT_ATOMS: atom_id res chain seq x y z
N MET A 1 -8.59 -15.51 9.51
CA MET A 1 -8.28 -15.37 8.07
C MET A 1 -8.04 -16.76 7.51
N ASN A 2 -8.50 -17.10 6.29
CA ASN A 2 -8.24 -18.43 5.71
C ASN A 2 -6.71 -18.63 5.52
N TYR A 3 -6.21 -19.86 5.63
CA TYR A 3 -4.78 -20.19 5.51
C TYR A 3 -4.21 -19.73 4.16
N GLU A 4 -4.95 -19.96 3.07
CA GLU A 4 -4.59 -19.51 1.72
C GLU A 4 -4.44 -18.00 1.62
N LEU A 5 -5.40 -17.24 2.16
CA LEU A 5 -5.35 -15.77 2.17
C LEU A 5 -4.17 -15.24 3.02
N SER A 6 -3.86 -15.92 4.13
CA SER A 6 -2.71 -15.60 4.97
C SER A 6 -1.38 -15.83 4.24
N SER A 7 -1.28 -16.96 3.52
CA SER A 7 -0.11 -17.30 2.71
C SER A 7 0.08 -16.31 1.55
N PHE A 8 -1.00 -16.00 0.83
CA PHE A 8 -1.05 -14.97 -0.21
C PHE A 8 -0.54 -13.62 0.31
N LEU A 9 -1.12 -13.13 1.42
CA LEU A 9 -0.76 -11.84 1.98
C LEU A 9 0.70 -11.77 2.41
N LYS A 10 1.23 -12.83 3.03
CA LYS A 10 2.64 -12.87 3.45
C LYS A 10 3.58 -12.77 2.25
N LYS A 11 3.32 -13.54 1.18
CA LYS A 11 4.12 -13.49 -0.05
C LYS A 11 4.05 -12.11 -0.69
N LEU A 12 2.85 -11.56 -0.85
CA LEU A 12 2.65 -10.25 -1.47
C LEU A 12 3.30 -9.11 -0.65
N LEU A 13 3.16 -9.12 0.67
CA LEU A 13 3.82 -8.16 1.56
C LEU A 13 5.35 -8.24 1.44
N LEU A 14 5.92 -9.44 1.32
CA LEU A 14 7.36 -9.60 1.10
C LEU A 14 7.77 -8.99 -0.23
N TYR A 15 7.07 -9.28 -1.33
CA TYR A 15 7.38 -8.69 -2.63
C TYR A 15 7.26 -7.16 -2.64
N ASP A 16 6.19 -6.61 -2.05
CA ASP A 16 6.00 -5.16 -1.91
C ASP A 16 7.13 -4.52 -1.10
N LEU A 17 7.56 -5.16 -0.02
CA LEU A 17 8.63 -4.65 0.84
C LEU A 17 9.99 -4.72 0.17
N PHE A 18 10.32 -5.81 -0.53
CA PHE A 18 11.58 -5.90 -1.29
C PHE A 18 11.63 -4.92 -2.45
N ALA A 19 10.56 -4.83 -3.26
CA ALA A 19 10.49 -3.88 -4.37
C ALA A 19 10.51 -2.44 -3.86
N GLY A 20 9.72 -2.14 -2.83
CA GLY A 20 9.63 -0.83 -2.21
C GLY A 20 10.95 -0.37 -1.60
N LEU A 21 11.63 -1.23 -0.83
CA LEU A 21 12.95 -0.90 -0.27
C LEU A 21 14.01 -0.75 -1.35
N GLY A 22 14.01 -1.58 -2.38
CA GLY A 22 14.93 -1.45 -3.52
C GLY A 22 14.80 -0.08 -4.21
N ILE A 23 13.57 0.33 -4.53
CA ILE A 23 13.31 1.66 -5.11
C ILE A 23 13.61 2.76 -4.10
N GLY A 24 13.29 2.55 -2.83
CA GLY A 24 13.58 3.49 -1.75
C GLY A 24 15.07 3.80 -1.61
N LEU A 25 15.94 2.79 -1.75
CA LEU A 25 17.39 2.98 -1.77
C LEU A 25 17.84 3.84 -2.96
N ILE A 26 17.24 3.64 -4.15
CA ILE A 26 17.52 4.47 -5.33
C ILE A 26 17.10 5.93 -5.06
N VAL A 27 15.92 6.15 -4.47
CA VAL A 27 15.45 7.50 -4.09
C VAL A 27 16.39 8.12 -3.06
N LEU A 28 16.87 7.35 -2.07
CA LEU A 28 17.80 7.84 -1.05
C LEU A 28 19.11 8.34 -1.66
N ILE A 29 19.69 7.57 -2.59
CA ILE A 29 20.95 7.91 -3.26
C ILE A 29 20.80 9.12 -4.18
N LEU A 30 19.73 9.18 -4.98
CA LEU A 30 19.55 10.24 -5.97
C LEU A 30 19.01 11.55 -5.37
N LYS A 31 18.06 11.45 -4.43
CA LYS A 31 17.31 12.56 -3.85
C LYS A 31 16.88 12.23 -2.41
N GLY A 32 17.85 12.11 -1.50
CA GLY A 32 17.62 11.72 -0.09
C GLY A 32 16.53 12.50 0.64
N GLN A 33 16.32 13.78 0.32
CA GLN A 33 15.23 14.60 0.87
C GLN A 33 13.81 14.05 0.58
N TYR A 34 13.66 13.21 -0.44
CA TYR A 34 12.40 12.59 -0.84
C TYR A 34 12.23 11.15 -0.33
N PHE A 35 13.25 10.60 0.33
CA PHE A 35 13.19 9.25 0.88
C PHE A 35 12.09 9.11 1.94
N PHE A 36 11.95 10.10 2.83
CA PHE A 36 10.92 10.07 3.85
C PHE A 36 9.49 10.14 3.27
N PRO A 37 9.16 11.08 2.35
CA PRO A 37 7.90 11.03 1.60
C PRO A 37 7.63 9.70 0.90
N PHE A 38 8.66 9.09 0.30
CA PHE A 38 8.55 7.77 -0.32
C PHE A 38 8.17 6.68 0.69
N LEU A 39 8.83 6.63 1.86
CA LEU A 39 8.52 5.67 2.92
C LEU A 39 7.09 5.83 3.44
N ILE A 40 6.57 7.06 3.53
CA ILE A 40 5.16 7.29 3.88
C ILE A 40 4.25 6.62 2.84
N GLY A 41 4.53 6.82 1.55
CA GLY A 41 3.79 6.20 0.45
C GLY A 41 3.79 4.67 0.54
N LEU A 42 4.97 4.08 0.72
CA LEU A 42 5.14 2.63 0.87
C LEU A 42 4.38 2.08 2.08
N THR A 43 4.52 2.73 3.24
CA THR A 43 3.83 2.33 4.47
C THR A 43 2.33 2.34 4.29
N ILE A 44 1.80 3.39 3.67
CA ILE A 44 0.37 3.51 3.40
C ILE A 44 -0.10 2.42 2.44
N ALA A 45 0.67 2.06 1.41
CA ALA A 45 0.35 0.95 0.52
C ALA A 45 0.24 -0.39 1.26
N LEU A 46 1.18 -0.68 2.16
CA LEU A 46 1.16 -1.91 2.97
C LEU A 46 -0.03 -1.96 3.93
N VAL A 47 -0.28 -0.87 4.66
CA VAL A 47 -1.46 -0.73 5.54
C VAL A 47 -2.73 -0.93 4.72
N ASN A 48 -2.77 -0.30 3.55
CA ASN A 48 -3.85 -0.42 2.60
C ASN A 48 -4.09 -1.88 2.20
N LEU A 49 -3.05 -2.63 1.83
CA LEU A 49 -3.18 -4.04 1.48
C LEU A 49 -3.85 -4.87 2.59
N ILE A 50 -3.38 -4.68 3.83
CA ILE A 50 -3.87 -5.41 5.00
C ILE A 50 -5.35 -5.10 5.24
N PHE A 51 -5.72 -3.81 5.26
CA PHE A 51 -7.12 -3.40 5.43
C PHE A 51 -8.03 -3.97 4.34
N ASN A 52 -7.57 -3.99 3.09
CA ASN A 52 -8.31 -4.59 1.99
C ASN A 52 -8.56 -6.08 2.24
N ALA A 53 -7.53 -6.85 2.57
CA ALA A 53 -7.70 -8.29 2.73
C ALA A 53 -8.55 -8.67 3.95
N VAL A 54 -8.41 -7.95 5.07
CA VAL A 54 -9.29 -8.12 6.24
C VAL A 54 -10.74 -7.76 5.89
N SER A 55 -10.96 -6.64 5.21
CA SER A 55 -12.31 -6.19 4.81
C SER A 55 -12.97 -7.18 3.85
N THR A 56 -12.22 -7.69 2.86
CA THR A 56 -12.70 -8.71 1.92
C THR A 56 -13.06 -10.01 2.66
N CYS A 57 -12.19 -10.49 3.56
CA CYS A 57 -12.44 -11.72 4.33
C CYS A 57 -13.71 -11.61 5.20
N ASN A 58 -13.92 -10.46 5.83
CA ASN A 58 -15.10 -10.23 6.67
C ASN A 58 -16.38 -10.05 5.84
N THR A 59 -16.29 -9.46 4.65
CA THR A 59 -17.45 -9.26 3.76
C THR A 59 -17.94 -10.59 3.19
N PHE A 60 -17.03 -11.49 2.79
CA PHE A 60 -17.40 -12.82 2.30
C PHE A 60 -18.06 -13.70 3.39
N LYS A 61 -17.74 -13.49 4.67
CA LYS A 61 -18.30 -14.27 5.78
C LYS A 61 -19.66 -13.78 6.29
N SER A 62 -20.05 -12.54 5.99
CA SER A 62 -21.26 -11.92 6.52
C SER A 62 -22.14 -11.44 5.37
N GLN A 63 -23.21 -12.18 5.06
CA GLN A 63 -24.22 -11.75 4.09
C GLN A 63 -24.97 -10.50 4.63
N GLY A 64 -24.73 -9.32 4.04
CA GLY A 64 -25.63 -8.16 4.11
C GLY A 64 -25.22 -6.98 5.00
N ARG A 65 -24.83 -7.18 6.27
CA ARG A 65 -24.56 -6.07 7.22
C ARG A 65 -23.23 -5.34 6.97
N THR A 66 -22.32 -5.98 6.24
CA THR A 66 -20.94 -5.53 5.94
C THR A 66 -20.82 -4.48 4.83
N ARG A 67 -21.86 -4.29 3.99
CA ARG A 67 -21.76 -3.38 2.82
C ARG A 67 -21.60 -1.91 3.23
N LYS A 68 -22.35 -1.44 4.23
CA LYS A 68 -22.23 -0.05 4.74
C LYS A 68 -20.87 0.19 5.40
N LEU A 69 -20.41 -0.76 6.22
CA LEU A 69 -19.08 -0.70 6.84
C LEU A 69 -17.95 -0.68 5.81
N SER A 70 -18.06 -1.47 4.73
CA SER A 70 -17.08 -1.50 3.64
C SER A 70 -16.98 -0.17 2.88
N ILE A 71 -18.10 0.55 2.71
CA ILE A 71 -18.08 1.86 2.06
C ILE A 71 -17.38 2.90 2.95
N ILE A 72 -17.67 2.89 4.26
CA ILE A 72 -17.05 3.82 5.22
C ILE A 72 -15.53 3.61 5.29
N THR A 73 -15.07 2.36 5.34
CA THR A 73 -13.63 2.07 5.38
C THR A 73 -12.91 2.50 4.10
N LYS A 74 -13.56 2.39 2.93
CA LYS A 74 -13.02 2.91 1.67
C LYS A 74 -12.86 4.43 1.69
N ILE A 75 -13.89 5.16 2.13
CA ILE A 75 -13.85 6.63 2.21
C ILE A 75 -12.74 7.07 3.18
N LEU A 76 -12.70 6.51 4.39
CA LEU A 76 -11.73 6.89 5.40
C LEU A 76 -10.29 6.70 4.89
N ARG A 77 -10.04 5.59 4.18
CA ARG A 77 -8.75 5.29 3.58
C ARG A 77 -8.36 6.27 2.47
N ILE A 78 -9.29 6.64 1.60
CA ILE A 78 -9.04 7.67 0.57
C ILE A 78 -8.67 8.99 1.25
N THR A 79 -9.40 9.38 2.30
CA THR A 79 -9.11 10.60 3.06
C THR A 79 -7.71 10.56 3.69
N VAL A 80 -7.31 9.43 4.28
CA VAL A 80 -5.95 9.27 4.87
C VAL A 80 -4.87 9.35 3.80
N VAL A 81 -5.05 8.67 2.66
CA VAL A 81 -4.12 8.73 1.52
C VAL A 81 -3.99 10.18 1.01
N ALA A 82 -5.11 10.87 0.80
CA ALA A 82 -5.11 12.25 0.33
C ALA A 82 -4.45 13.20 1.34
N PHE A 83 -4.77 13.07 2.63
CA PHE A 83 -4.17 13.88 3.69
C PHE A 83 -2.65 13.71 3.75
N LEU A 84 -2.15 12.48 3.64
CA LEU A 84 -0.71 12.22 3.65
C LEU A 84 -0.03 12.69 2.36
N GLY A 85 -0.71 12.62 1.21
CA GLY A 85 -0.25 13.26 -0.02
C GLY A 85 -0.10 14.78 0.12
N VAL A 86 -1.08 15.44 0.74
CA VAL A 86 -0.99 16.89 1.04
C VAL A 86 0.12 17.18 2.04
N TYR A 87 0.28 16.35 3.07
CA TYR A 87 1.34 16.48 4.06
C TYR A 87 2.74 16.44 3.43
N THR A 88 2.95 15.55 2.44
CA THR A 88 4.24 15.43 1.75
C THR A 88 4.55 16.61 0.82
N TYR A 89 3.59 17.48 0.54
CA TYR A 89 3.82 18.75 -0.18
C TYR A 89 4.76 19.71 0.57
N ARG A 90 4.95 19.52 1.88
CA ARG A 90 5.99 20.25 2.67
C ARG A 90 7.41 20.03 2.14
N PHE A 91 7.64 18.95 1.40
CA PHE A 91 8.90 18.63 0.74
C PHE A 91 8.92 19.10 -0.73
N GLY A 92 7.95 19.92 -1.13
CA GLY A 92 7.73 20.37 -2.51
C GLY A 92 7.05 19.34 -3.40
N ALA A 93 6.87 19.68 -4.69
CA ALA A 93 6.24 18.81 -5.67
C ALA A 93 6.95 17.44 -5.82
N GLY A 94 8.29 17.43 -5.67
CA GLY A 94 9.07 16.19 -5.68
C GLY A 94 8.74 15.24 -4.52
N GLY A 95 8.38 15.78 -3.35
CA GLY A 95 7.93 14.98 -2.21
C GLY A 95 6.62 14.25 -2.48
N VAL A 96 5.66 14.93 -3.14
CA VAL A 96 4.40 14.29 -3.56
C VAL A 96 4.65 13.20 -4.60
N LEU A 97 5.54 13.44 -5.57
CA LEU A 97 5.90 12.42 -6.55
C LEU A 97 6.56 11.21 -5.90
N ALA A 98 7.45 11.42 -4.93
CA ALA A 98 8.08 10.33 -4.20
C ALA A 98 7.07 9.56 -3.34
N TYR A 99 6.12 10.25 -2.70
CA TYR A 99 4.99 9.62 -2.01
C TYR A 99 4.15 8.74 -2.94
N ILE A 100 3.77 9.26 -4.11
CA ILE A 100 3.04 8.49 -5.14
C ILE A 100 3.89 7.30 -5.58
N GLY A 101 5.19 7.50 -5.82
CA GLY A 101 6.12 6.44 -6.19
C GLY A 101 6.15 5.30 -5.16
N GLY A 102 6.30 5.63 -3.87
CA GLY A 102 6.25 4.65 -2.78
C GLY A 102 4.90 3.93 -2.71
N TYR A 103 3.80 4.66 -2.91
CA TYR A 103 2.46 4.09 -2.95
C TYR A 103 2.29 3.09 -4.11
N THR A 104 2.84 3.43 -5.28
CA THR A 104 2.73 2.58 -6.49
C THR A 104 3.62 1.35 -6.48
N CYS A 105 4.59 1.23 -5.56
CA CYS A 105 5.44 0.04 -5.45
C CYS A 105 4.62 -1.25 -5.21
N GLN A 106 3.42 -1.11 -4.64
CA GLN A 106 2.48 -2.22 -4.47
C GLN A 106 2.06 -2.89 -5.80
N PHE A 107 2.03 -2.14 -6.91
CA PHE A 107 1.76 -2.73 -8.22
C PHE A 107 2.88 -3.67 -8.66
N ILE A 108 4.13 -3.36 -8.31
CA ILE A 108 5.28 -4.19 -8.64
C ILE A 108 5.21 -5.50 -7.88
N GLY A 109 4.91 -5.47 -6.58
CA GLY A 109 4.77 -6.70 -5.81
C GLY A 109 3.58 -7.55 -6.27
N LEU A 110 2.48 -6.94 -6.73
CA LEU A 110 1.37 -7.66 -7.36
C LEU A 110 1.79 -8.36 -8.67
N ILE A 111 2.56 -7.68 -9.53
CA ILE A 111 3.08 -8.26 -10.77
C ILE A 111 4.05 -9.41 -10.46
N LEU A 112 5.00 -9.19 -9.55
CA LEU A 112 5.97 -10.22 -9.13
C LEU A 112 5.27 -11.42 -8.49
N TYR A 113 4.24 -11.19 -7.69
CA TYR A 113 3.42 -12.27 -7.16
C TYR A 113 2.74 -13.04 -8.29
N GLY A 114 2.08 -12.33 -9.22
CA GLY A 114 1.35 -12.93 -10.34
C GLY A 114 2.22 -13.78 -11.28
N ILE A 115 3.47 -13.40 -11.50
CA ILE A 115 4.42 -14.17 -12.32
C ILE A 115 4.93 -15.41 -11.58
N ASN A 116 5.01 -15.38 -10.24
CA ASN A 116 5.46 -16.50 -9.41
C ASN A 116 4.30 -17.35 -8.86
N ILE A 117 3.13 -17.35 -9.54
CA ILE A 117 1.97 -18.19 -9.18
C ILE A 117 2.09 -19.63 -9.68
N ASP A 118 3.16 -19.97 -10.40
CA ASP A 118 3.52 -21.36 -10.72
C ASP A 118 3.81 -22.20 -9.45
#